data_AF-A0A2V7S1R4-F1
#
_entry.id   AF-A0A2V7S1R4-F1
#
_cell.length_a   1.000
_cell.length_b   1.000
_cell.length_c   1.000
_cell.angle_alpha   90.00
_cell.angle_beta   90.00
_cell.angle_gamma   90.00
#
_symmetry.space_group_name_H-M   'P 1'
#
loop_
_entity.id
_entity.type
_entity.pdbx_description
1 polymer ?
#
loop_
_entity_poly.entity_id
_entity_poly.type
_entity_poly.pdbx_seq_one_letter_code
_entity_poly.pdbx_strand_id
1 'polypeptide(L)'
;HFWSVKRQVTVDECAKCEGVFLDPGELAEIRSEYRSEDERRKAASAYYREMFDTQLAGMLKPDKAKLENARKIANIFKFICPSFYLPGKQDWGAF
;
A
#
# COMPACT_ATOMS: atom_id res chain seq x y z
N HIS A 1 -10.04 -14.55 -17.63
CA HIS A 1 -8.76 -14.65 -16.91
C HIS A 1 -9.02 -15.23 -15.51
N PHE A 2 -8.11 -16.01 -14.92
CA PHE A 2 -8.29 -16.55 -13.56
C PHE A 2 -7.74 -15.57 -12.52
N TRP A 3 -8.56 -15.18 -11.53
CA TRP A 3 -8.28 -14.06 -10.62
C TRP A 3 -8.17 -14.42 -9.13
N SER A 4 -8.08 -15.72 -8.77
CA SER A 4 -7.71 -16.14 -7.41
C SER A 4 -6.22 -16.51 -7.32
N VAL A 5 -5.64 -16.47 -6.10
CA VAL A 5 -4.25 -16.90 -5.85
C VAL A 5 -4.06 -18.36 -6.28
N LYS A 6 -5.10 -19.19 -6.16
CA LYS A 6 -5.12 -20.58 -6.64
C LYS A 6 -5.58 -20.72 -8.10
N ARG A 7 -5.96 -19.62 -8.75
CA ARG A 7 -6.49 -19.55 -10.13
C ARG A 7 -7.70 -20.46 -10.38
N GLN A 8 -8.57 -20.62 -9.38
CA GLN A 8 -9.73 -21.51 -9.46
C GLN A 8 -11.03 -20.77 -9.79
N VAL A 9 -11.09 -19.46 -9.56
CA VAL A 9 -12.28 -18.65 -9.83
C VAL A 9 -12.10 -17.87 -11.14
N THR A 10 -13.05 -18.06 -12.04
CA THR A 10 -13.19 -17.29 -13.29
C THR A 10 -13.97 -16.03 -12.96
N VAL A 11 -13.53 -14.89 -13.48
CA VAL A 11 -14.19 -13.60 -13.22
C VAL A 11 -14.35 -12.88 -14.54
N ASP A 12 -15.49 -12.21 -14.71
CA ASP A 12 -15.81 -11.46 -15.92
C ASP A 12 -15.07 -10.12 -15.97
N GLU A 13 -14.63 -9.78 -17.18
CA GLU A 13 -13.91 -8.54 -17.48
C GLU A 13 -14.65 -7.76 -18.57
N CYS A 14 -14.81 -6.46 -18.36
CA CYS A 14 -15.36 -5.58 -19.37
C CYS A 14 -14.28 -5.17 -20.38
N ALA A 15 -14.40 -5.64 -21.62
CA ALA A 15 -13.45 -5.34 -22.71
C ALA A 15 -13.31 -3.83 -23.07
N LYS A 16 -14.18 -2.96 -22.54
CA LYS A 16 -14.16 -1.52 -22.81
C LYS A 16 -13.39 -0.71 -21.78
N CYS A 17 -13.46 -1.09 -20.51
CA CYS A 17 -12.86 -0.33 -19.41
C CYS A 17 -11.88 -1.15 -18.57
N GLU A 18 -11.66 -2.42 -18.92
CA GLU A 18 -10.80 -3.38 -18.20
C GLU A 18 -11.25 -3.56 -16.73
N GLY A 19 -12.52 -3.23 -16.44
CA GLY A 19 -13.12 -3.41 -15.14
C GLY A 19 -13.43 -4.88 -14.87
N VAL A 20 -13.03 -5.37 -13.70
CA VAL A 20 -13.29 -6.73 -13.22
C VAL A 20 -14.49 -6.69 -12.27
N PHE A 21 -15.49 -7.55 -12.51
CA PHE A 21 -16.71 -7.62 -11.71
C PHE A 21 -16.82 -8.98 -11.04
N LEU A 22 -16.93 -8.98 -9.71
CA LEU A 22 -17.14 -10.18 -8.91
C LEU A 22 -18.62 -10.29 -8.54
N ASP A 23 -19.24 -11.42 -8.83
CA ASP A 23 -20.56 -11.73 -8.30
C ASP A 23 -20.48 -12.27 -6.85
N PRO A 24 -21.61 -12.31 -6.11
CA PRO A 24 -21.61 -12.80 -4.73
C PRO A 24 -21.19 -14.28 -4.58
N GLY A 25 -21.42 -15.12 -5.58
CA GLY A 25 -21.07 -16.54 -5.58
C GLY A 25 -19.58 -16.77 -5.80
N GLU A 26 -19.00 -16.09 -6.80
CA GLU A 26 -17.56 -16.04 -7.08
C GLU A 26 -16.79 -15.54 -5.85
N LEU A 27 -17.29 -14.47 -5.21
CA LEU A 27 -16.67 -13.95 -3.98
C LEU A 27 -16.74 -14.97 -2.84
N ALA A 28 -17.84 -15.71 -2.71
CA ALA A 28 -17.96 -16.77 -1.71
C ALA A 28 -16.97 -17.92 -1.99
N GLU A 29 -16.79 -18.29 -3.26
CA GLU A 29 -15.86 -19.33 -3.69
C GLU A 29 -14.40 -18.94 -3.38
N ILE A 30 -13.97 -17.73 -3.74
CA ILE A 30 -12.63 -17.19 -3.41
C ILE A 30 -12.39 -17.21 -1.90
N ARG A 31 -13.40 -16.89 -1.09
CA ARG A 31 -13.28 -16.89 0.37
C ARG A 31 -13.22 -18.30 0.95
N SER A 32 -13.93 -19.26 0.34
CA SER A 32 -13.94 -20.66 0.74
C SER A 32 -12.60 -21.38 0.48
N GLU A 33 -11.75 -20.84 -0.41
CA GLU A 33 -10.41 -21.37 -0.66
C GLU A 33 -9.49 -21.38 0.59
N TYR A 34 -9.85 -20.63 1.64
CA TYR A 34 -9.09 -20.50 2.88
C TYR A 34 -9.94 -20.96 4.07
N ARG A 35 -9.33 -21.72 5.00
CA ARG A 35 -10.06 -22.22 6.18
C ARG A 35 -10.30 -21.14 7.23
N SER A 36 -9.50 -20.07 7.21
CA SER A 36 -9.64 -18.94 8.14
C SER A 36 -9.29 -17.60 7.48
N GLU A 37 -9.83 -16.52 8.03
CA GLU A 37 -9.48 -15.15 7.62
C GLU A 37 -7.99 -14.84 7.86
N ASP A 38 -7.38 -15.44 8.87
CA ASP A 38 -5.96 -15.29 9.18
C ASP A 38 -5.05 -15.92 8.12
N GLU A 39 -5.38 -17.12 7.64
CA GLU A 39 -4.68 -17.74 6.51
C GLU A 39 -4.81 -16.90 5.24
N ARG A 40 -6.01 -16.39 4.97
CA ARG A 40 -6.27 -15.50 3.83
C ARG A 40 -5.42 -14.22 3.91
N ARG A 41 -5.36 -13.58 5.08
CA ARG A 41 -4.54 -12.38 5.31
C ARG A 41 -3.06 -12.65 5.13
N LYS A 42 -2.56 -13.78 5.63
CA LYS A 42 -1.15 -14.18 5.44
C LYS A 42 -0.83 -14.41 3.97
N ALA A 43 -1.68 -15.14 3.24
CA ALA A 43 -1.50 -15.38 1.81
C ALA A 43 -1.51 -14.08 0.99
N ALA A 44 -2.47 -13.19 1.25
CA ALA A 44 -2.54 -11.89 0.61
C ALA A 44 -1.29 -11.03 0.90
N SER A 45 -0.82 -11.03 2.15
CA SER A 45 0.38 -10.28 2.55
C SER A 45 1.64 -10.81 1.86
N ALA A 46 1.77 -12.14 1.72
CA ALA A 46 2.90 -12.77 1.04
C ALA A 46 2.90 -12.45 -0.45
N TYR A 47 1.76 -12.56 -1.12
CA TYR A 47 1.62 -12.22 -2.55
C TYR A 47 1.91 -10.74 -2.80
N TYR A 48 1.38 -9.85 -1.97
CA TYR A 48 1.64 -8.42 -2.08
C TYR A 48 3.12 -8.10 -1.91
N ARG A 49 3.77 -8.74 -0.93
CA ARG A 49 5.20 -8.60 -0.68
C ARG A 49 6.03 -9.02 -1.89
N GLU A 50 5.75 -10.20 -2.45
CA GLU A 50 6.46 -10.71 -3.64
C GLU A 50 6.33 -9.77 -4.85
N MET A 51 5.12 -9.29 -5.13
CA MET A 51 4.85 -8.49 -6.32
C MET A 51 5.32 -7.04 -6.21
N PHE A 52 5.20 -6.45 -5.02
CA PHE A 52 5.37 -5.00 -4.85
C PHE A 52 6.62 -4.60 -4.06
N ASP A 53 7.34 -5.50 -3.40
CA ASP A 53 8.53 -5.11 -2.62
C ASP A 53 9.58 -4.43 -3.48
N THR A 54 9.81 -4.91 -4.70
CA THR A 54 10.80 -4.32 -5.61
C THR A 54 10.38 -2.94 -6.10
N GLN A 55 9.10 -2.75 -6.39
CA GLN A 55 8.52 -1.49 -6.86
C GLN A 55 8.44 -0.45 -5.72
N LEU A 56 8.00 -0.86 -4.53
CA LEU A 56 7.89 -0.01 -3.35
C LEU A 56 9.25 0.30 -2.73
N ALA A 57 10.23 -0.60 -2.76
CA ALA A 57 11.60 -0.29 -2.32
C ALA A 57 12.22 0.86 -3.12
N GLY A 58 11.80 1.05 -4.37
CA GLY A 58 12.17 2.22 -5.17
C GLY A 58 11.52 3.53 -4.69
N MET A 59 10.25 3.47 -4.27
CA MET A 59 9.48 4.63 -3.79
C MET A 59 9.80 5.01 -2.33
N LEU A 60 10.12 4.02 -1.50
CA LEU A 60 10.42 4.18 -0.07
C LEU A 60 11.84 4.63 0.20
N LYS A 61 12.76 4.61 -0.78
CA LYS A 61 14.09 5.19 -0.59
C LYS A 61 13.89 6.65 -0.19
N PRO A 62 14.15 7.02 1.07
CA PRO A 62 14.05 8.40 1.47
C PRO A 62 15.12 9.12 0.65
N ASP A 63 14.68 9.97 -0.26
CA ASP A 63 15.59 10.80 -1.02
C ASP A 63 16.27 11.72 0.00
N LYS A 64 17.52 11.39 0.37
CA LYS A 64 18.27 12.10 1.41
C LYS A 64 18.30 13.61 1.12
N ALA A 65 18.33 13.97 -0.17
CA ALA A 65 18.26 15.35 -0.61
C ALA A 65 16.91 16.02 -0.27
N LYS A 66 15.78 15.31 -0.46
CA LYS A 66 14.45 15.82 -0.05
C LYS A 66 14.34 15.97 1.45
N LEU A 67 14.85 15.01 2.23
CA LEU A 67 14.87 15.10 3.70
C LEU A 67 15.74 16.26 4.19
N GLU A 68 16.94 16.44 3.64
CA GLU A 68 17.82 17.57 3.99
C GLU A 68 17.20 18.91 3.62
N ASN A 69 16.55 19.02 2.46
CA ASN A 69 15.88 20.24 2.06
C ASN A 69 14.68 20.57 2.97
N ALA A 70 13.85 19.57 3.30
CA ALA A 70 12.75 19.71 4.25
C ALA A 70 13.25 20.18 5.62
N ARG A 71 14.38 19.65 6.11
CA ARG A 71 15.00 20.10 7.37
C ARG A 71 15.50 21.54 7.32
N LYS A 72 16.12 21.96 6.22
CA LYS A 72 16.54 23.36 6.03
C LYS A 72 15.35 24.31 6.10
N ILE A 73 14.26 23.97 5.43
CA ILE A 73 13.02 24.75 5.43
C ILE A 73 12.40 24.79 6.83
N ALA A 74 12.25 23.64 7.51
CA ALA A 74 11.75 23.58 8.88
C ALA A 74 12.58 24.43 9.86
N ASN A 75 13.91 24.42 9.72
CA ASN A 75 14.80 25.24 10.53
C ASN A 75 14.60 26.74 10.29
N ILE A 76 14.26 27.18 9.07
CA ILE A 76 13.91 28.59 8.79
C ILE A 76 12.61 28.94 9.50
N PHE A 77 11.57 28.11 9.34
CA PHE A 77 10.27 28.36 9.97
C PHE A 77 10.33 28.34 11.50
N LYS A 78 11.30 27.67 12.11
CA LYS A 78 11.54 27.71 13.57
C LYS A 78 11.81 29.13 14.10
N PHE A 79 12.35 30.02 13.27
CA PHE A 79 12.64 31.41 13.66
C PHE A 79 11.49 32.38 13.35
N ILE A 80 10.55 31.96 12.49
CA ILE A 80 9.46 32.82 12.00
C ILE A 80 8.14 32.46 12.68
N CYS A 81 7.93 31.18 13.02
CA CYS A 81 6.69 30.66 13.57
C CYS A 81 6.88 30.20 15.03
N PRO A 82 5.91 30.45 15.92
CA PRO A 82 5.90 29.90 17.28
C PRO A 82 6.05 28.38 17.26
N SER A 83 6.79 27.83 18.23
CA SER A 83 7.11 26.39 18.34
C SER A 83 5.88 25.47 18.38
N PHE A 84 4.71 26.00 18.73
CA PHE A 84 3.44 25.28 18.71
C PHE A 84 3.06 24.76 17.31
N TYR A 85 3.42 25.47 16.24
CA TYR A 85 3.07 25.10 14.86
C TYR A 85 4.09 24.18 14.18
N LEU A 86 5.24 23.93 14.82
CA LEU A 86 6.29 23.04 14.34
C LEU A 86 6.60 22.02 15.43
N PRO A 87 5.82 20.92 15.51
CA PRO A 87 6.09 19.88 16.49
C PRO A 87 7.51 19.31 16.28
N GLY A 88 8.16 18.85 17.35
CA GLY A 88 9.51 18.29 17.29
C GLY A 88 9.58 16.96 16.53
N LYS A 89 10.65 16.17 16.75
CA LYS A 89 10.82 14.84 16.12
C LYS A 89 9.56 13.98 16.27
N GLN A 90 9.03 13.49 15.14
CA GLN A 90 7.88 12.61 15.06
C GLN A 90 8.28 11.28 14.40
N ASP A 91 7.78 10.16 14.93
CA ASP A 91 8.17 8.80 14.50
C ASP A 91 7.62 8.42 13.11
N TRP A 92 6.62 9.13 12.60
CA TRP A 92 5.87 8.75 11.38
C TRP A 92 5.94 9.81 10.27
N GLY A 93 6.64 10.93 10.47
CA GLY A 93 6.71 11.98 9.46
C GLY A 93 7.58 13.15 9.89
N ALA A 94 8.66 13.35 9.14
CA ALA A 94 9.47 14.57 9.01
C ALA A 94 9.54 15.54 10.21
N PHE A 95 10.56 15.34 11.08
CA PHE A 95 11.58 16.36 11.43
C PHE A 95 12.95 15.67 11.65
#